data_AF-A0A0G0PEB8-F1
#
_entry.id   AF-A0A0G0PEB8-F1
#
_cell.length_a   1.000
_cell.length_b   1.000
_cell.length_c   1.000
_cell.angle_alpha   90.00
_cell.angle_beta   90.00
_cell.angle_gamma   90.00
#
_symmetry.space_group_name_H-M   'P 1'
#
loop_
_entity.id
_entity.type
_entity.pdbx_description
1 polymer ?
#
loop_
_entity_poly.entity_id
_entity_poly.type
_entity_poly.pdbx_seq_one_letter_code
_entity_poly.pdbx_strand_id
1 'polypeptide(L)'
;MKSARKIAYLKRKNRTTKPYSWIKKIILPGLIIAGLSLAFLFIKLNARYWDGDNKFAFVFPDDNGNVGVTVLDPTVDEMTTLVIPGDTEVTVAMNYGTMRIKNVWQLGINEKLGGQILVKTIAKNFSLPVFLWTDKNLPNLFKFVFLPGMTNIPFGDRVSIALFSFKVKNMDKTEIDLAKSQFVVKRVLTDGKTGYIIPGETSGRITVYFTDNDFIKPALVGKNIKVYIVDSTGRPNVSQVVR
;
A
#
# COMPACT_ATOMS: atom_id res chain seq x y z
N MET A 1 37.84 33.77 -54.47
CA MET A 1 36.40 33.49 -54.71
C MET A 1 36.22 32.01 -55.06
N LYS A 2 35.31 31.28 -54.40
CA LYS A 2 35.08 29.84 -54.71
C LYS A 2 34.26 29.73 -56.00
N SER A 3 34.73 28.92 -56.96
CA SER A 3 34.06 28.67 -58.25
C SER A 3 32.59 28.28 -58.07
N ALA A 4 31.71 28.84 -58.91
CA ALA A 4 30.28 28.55 -58.95
C ALA A 4 29.99 27.04 -59.03
N ARG A 5 30.88 26.27 -59.67
CA ARG A 5 30.81 24.80 -59.75
C ARG A 5 31.01 24.12 -58.39
N LYS A 6 31.92 24.64 -57.57
CA LYS A 6 32.20 24.14 -56.22
C LYS A 6 31.07 24.48 -55.25
N ILE A 7 30.43 25.64 -55.41
CA ILE A 7 29.25 26.05 -54.64
C ILE A 7 28.04 25.18 -55.00
N ALA A 8 27.81 24.92 -56.30
CA ALA A 8 26.73 24.04 -56.76
C ALA A 8 26.92 22.59 -56.29
N TYR A 9 28.15 22.07 -56.32
CA TYR A 9 28.48 20.73 -55.82
C TYR A 9 28.23 20.60 -54.30
N LEU A 10 28.64 21.60 -53.50
CA LEU A 10 28.39 21.60 -52.05
C LEU A 10 26.89 21.73 -51.72
N LYS A 11 26.14 22.52 -52.49
CA LYS A 11 24.68 22.67 -52.36
C LYS A 11 23.93 21.39 -52.73
N ARG A 12 24.46 20.59 -53.66
CA ARG A 12 23.93 19.27 -54.05
C ARG A 12 24.30 18.17 -53.06
N LYS A 13 25.53 18.19 -52.50
CA LYS A 13 25.96 17.28 -51.41
C LYS A 13 25.17 17.48 -50.11
N ASN A 14 24.77 18.72 -49.81
CA ASN A 14 23.90 19.05 -48.67
C ASN A 14 22.40 18.87 -48.94
N ARG A 15 22.00 18.46 -50.15
CA ARG A 15 20.61 18.08 -50.51
C ARG A 15 20.36 16.58 -50.32
N THR A 16 20.99 15.95 -49.34
CA THR A 16 20.45 14.71 -48.78
C THR A 16 19.16 15.08 -48.05
N THR A 17 18.02 14.86 -48.71
CA THR A 17 16.70 14.90 -48.06
C THR A 17 16.76 13.88 -46.93
N LYS A 18 17.06 14.32 -45.70
CA LYS A 18 17.23 13.42 -44.55
C LYS A 18 15.94 12.59 -44.42
N PRO A 19 15.92 11.30 -44.83
CA PRO A 19 14.72 10.46 -44.67
C PRO A 19 14.45 10.21 -43.18
N TYR A 20 15.41 10.59 -42.33
CA TYR A 20 15.45 10.47 -40.89
C TYR A 20 14.44 11.35 -40.13
N SER A 21 13.78 12.33 -40.77
CA SER A 21 12.91 13.29 -40.07
C SER A 21 11.50 12.76 -39.76
N TRP A 22 10.91 11.90 -40.61
CA TRP A 22 9.54 11.39 -40.40
C TRP A 22 9.56 10.13 -39.52
N ILE A 23 10.59 9.29 -39.68
CA ILE A 23 10.92 8.15 -38.82
C ILE A 23 11.04 8.60 -37.35
N LYS A 24 11.75 9.70 -37.04
CA LYS A 24 11.78 10.22 -35.66
C LYS A 24 10.43 10.73 -35.15
N LYS A 25 9.54 11.19 -36.04
CA LYS A 25 8.21 11.71 -35.66
C LYS A 25 7.19 10.59 -35.40
N ILE A 26 7.45 9.36 -35.87
CA ILE A 26 6.52 8.23 -35.71
C ILE A 26 7.14 7.12 -34.84
N ILE A 27 8.40 6.74 -35.08
CA ILE A 27 9.06 5.65 -34.34
C ILE A 27 9.34 6.06 -32.90
N LEU A 28 9.76 7.30 -32.65
CA LEU A 28 10.04 7.74 -31.28
C LEU A 28 8.79 7.75 -30.39
N PRO A 29 7.64 8.37 -30.78
CA PRO A 29 6.42 8.25 -29.98
C PRO A 29 5.89 6.81 -29.92
N GLY A 30 6.03 6.03 -31.00
CA GLY A 30 5.68 4.60 -30.99
C GLY A 30 6.47 3.79 -29.95
N LEU A 31 7.78 4.02 -29.84
CA LEU A 31 8.63 3.39 -28.82
C LEU A 31 8.29 3.86 -27.41
N ILE A 32 7.94 5.14 -27.23
CA ILE A 32 7.51 5.66 -25.93
C ILE A 32 6.21 4.99 -25.51
N ILE A 33 5.21 4.92 -26.39
CA ILE A 33 3.92 4.26 -26.10
C ILE A 33 4.14 2.78 -25.80
N ALA A 34 4.94 2.08 -26.63
CA ALA A 34 5.25 0.67 -26.38
C ALA A 34 5.97 0.47 -25.03
N GLY A 35 6.93 1.35 -24.69
CA GLY A 35 7.62 1.33 -23.41
C GLY A 35 6.69 1.57 -22.23
N LEU A 36 5.78 2.55 -22.34
CA LEU A 36 4.78 2.84 -21.31
C LEU A 36 3.80 1.67 -21.12
N SER A 37 3.34 1.06 -22.22
CA SER A 37 2.48 -0.12 -22.17
C SER A 37 3.17 -1.31 -21.54
N LEU A 38 4.46 -1.54 -21.87
CA LEU A 38 5.25 -2.61 -21.27
C LEU A 38 5.49 -2.37 -19.77
N ALA A 39 5.75 -1.12 -19.38
CA ALA A 39 5.88 -0.73 -17.98
C ALA A 39 4.57 -0.92 -17.21
N PHE A 40 3.43 -0.51 -17.78
CA PHE A 40 2.11 -0.74 -17.20
C PHE A 40 1.82 -2.24 -17.00
N LEU A 41 2.11 -3.05 -18.01
CA LEU A 41 1.94 -4.50 -17.94
C LEU A 41 2.87 -5.12 -16.89
N PHE A 42 4.12 -4.66 -16.80
CA PHE A 42 5.05 -5.08 -15.75
C PHE A 42 4.53 -4.75 -14.36
N ILE A 43 3.98 -3.55 -14.14
CA ILE A 43 3.39 -3.15 -12.85
C ILE A 43 2.23 -4.08 -12.50
N LYS A 44 1.29 -4.30 -13.43
CA LYS A 44 0.13 -5.16 -13.20
C LYS A 44 0.51 -6.62 -12.92
N LEU A 45 1.52 -7.15 -13.60
CA LEU A 45 2.02 -8.52 -13.34
C LEU A 45 2.74 -8.65 -12.00
N ASN A 46 3.28 -7.56 -11.45
CA ASN A 46 3.96 -7.55 -10.15
C ASN A 46 3.08 -7.02 -9.01
N ALA A 47 1.85 -6.60 -9.30
CA ALA A 47 0.83 -6.30 -8.30
C ALA A 47 0.17 -7.62 -7.92
N ARG A 48 0.26 -7.99 -6.63
CA ARG A 48 -0.26 -9.28 -6.15
C ARG A 48 -1.48 -9.10 -5.27
N TYR A 49 -1.53 -8.01 -4.52
CA TYR A 49 -2.54 -7.80 -3.50
C TYR A 49 -3.54 -6.71 -3.86
N TRP A 50 -3.14 -5.70 -4.66
CA TRP A 50 -4.06 -4.62 -5.02
C TRP A 50 -4.53 -4.71 -6.47
N ASP A 51 -5.85 -4.75 -6.65
CA ASP A 51 -6.51 -4.69 -7.96
C ASP A 51 -6.61 -3.24 -8.49
N GLY A 52 -6.64 -2.26 -7.59
CA GLY A 52 -6.82 -0.84 -7.89
C GLY A 52 -8.27 -0.34 -7.76
N ASP A 53 -9.22 -1.24 -7.47
CA ASP A 53 -10.65 -0.93 -7.36
C ASP A 53 -11.16 -1.11 -5.92
N ASN A 54 -10.68 -2.14 -5.23
CA ASN A 54 -11.02 -2.44 -3.85
C ASN A 54 -10.09 -1.73 -2.86
N LYS A 55 -10.53 -1.68 -1.61
CA LYS A 55 -9.76 -1.05 -0.53
C LYS A 55 -8.47 -1.81 -0.28
N PHE A 56 -7.42 -1.08 0.05
CA PHE A 56 -6.10 -1.65 0.27
C PHE A 56 -5.50 -1.12 1.56
N ALA A 57 -5.07 -2.01 2.46
CA ALA A 57 -4.58 -1.63 3.77
C ALA A 57 -3.16 -2.14 4.03
N PHE A 58 -2.35 -1.32 4.71
CA PHE A 58 -1.03 -1.70 5.17
C PHE A 58 -0.67 -1.00 6.50
N VAL A 59 0.28 -1.59 7.22
CA VAL A 59 0.73 -1.14 8.54
C VAL A 59 2.14 -0.59 8.49
N PHE A 60 2.44 0.42 9.31
CA PHE A 60 3.80 0.90 9.53
C PHE A 60 4.00 1.43 10.96
N PRO A 61 5.21 1.30 11.53
CA PRO A 61 5.58 2.03 12.73
C PRO A 61 5.85 3.51 12.40
N ASP A 62 5.42 4.41 13.28
CA ASP A 62 5.78 5.83 13.31
C ASP A 62 7.06 6.04 14.15
N ASP A 63 7.82 7.08 13.83
CA ASP A 63 9.01 7.54 14.56
C ASP A 63 8.71 7.83 16.05
N ASN A 64 7.48 8.22 16.41
CA ASN A 64 7.05 8.40 17.80
C ASN A 64 6.69 7.09 18.53
N GLY A 65 6.86 5.94 17.87
CA GLY A 65 6.50 4.62 18.40
C GLY A 65 5.00 4.31 18.31
N ASN A 66 4.19 5.17 17.71
CA ASN A 66 2.82 4.81 17.33
C ASN A 66 2.82 3.83 16.16
N VAL A 67 1.65 3.28 15.87
CA VAL A 67 1.47 2.38 14.73
C VAL A 67 0.37 2.91 13.84
N GLY A 68 0.70 3.19 12.59
CA GLY A 68 -0.23 3.60 11.56
C GLY A 68 -0.80 2.39 10.82
N VAL A 69 -2.11 2.38 10.62
CA VAL A 69 -2.80 1.48 9.69
C VAL A 69 -3.45 2.34 8.62
N THR A 70 -2.84 2.40 7.44
CA THR A 70 -3.39 3.17 6.32
C THR A 70 -4.29 2.28 5.48
N VAL A 71 -5.45 2.81 5.13
CA VAL A 71 -6.41 2.26 4.17
C VAL A 71 -6.53 3.22 3.00
N LEU A 72 -6.40 2.69 1.79
CA LEU A 72 -6.65 3.39 0.53
C LEU A 72 -8.02 2.98 0.01
N ASP A 73 -8.88 3.96 -0.30
CA ASP A 73 -10.18 3.70 -0.92
C ASP A 73 -10.28 4.36 -2.31
N PRO A 74 -10.13 3.58 -3.39
CA PRO A 74 -10.27 4.06 -4.77
C PRO A 74 -11.65 4.61 -5.13
N THR A 75 -12.71 4.21 -4.43
CA THR A 75 -14.08 4.60 -4.80
C THR A 75 -14.36 6.05 -4.45
N VAL A 76 -13.85 6.52 -3.31
CA VAL A 76 -14.01 7.89 -2.84
C VAL A 76 -12.74 8.73 -2.97
N ASP A 77 -11.67 8.16 -3.54
CA ASP A 77 -10.35 8.79 -3.64
C ASP A 77 -9.82 9.29 -2.29
N GLU A 78 -9.98 8.48 -1.23
CA GLU A 78 -9.57 8.82 0.13
C GLU A 78 -8.42 7.93 0.63
N MET A 79 -7.59 8.49 1.50
CA MET A 79 -6.59 7.76 2.28
C MET A 79 -6.85 8.01 3.77
N THR A 80 -7.19 6.96 4.51
CA THR A 80 -7.43 7.06 5.96
C THR A 80 -6.31 6.34 6.72
N THR A 81 -5.65 7.03 7.65
CA THR A 81 -4.66 6.44 8.55
C THR A 81 -5.21 6.37 9.96
N LEU A 82 -5.38 5.15 10.47
CA LEU A 82 -5.72 4.88 11.86
C LEU A 82 -4.43 4.87 12.68
N VAL A 83 -4.32 5.75 13.67
CA VAL A 83 -3.13 5.87 14.51
C VAL A 83 -3.38 5.20 15.85
N ILE A 84 -2.73 4.06 16.06
CA ILE A 84 -2.73 3.32 17.32
C ILE A 84 -1.65 3.90 18.23
N PRO A 85 -1.98 4.40 19.44
CA PRO A 85 -0.99 4.93 20.37
C PRO A 85 0.06 3.88 20.74
N GLY A 86 1.34 4.25 20.75
CA GLY A 86 2.44 3.33 21.04
C GLY A 86 2.38 2.67 22.42
N ASP A 87 1.75 3.34 23.39
CA ASP A 87 1.53 2.85 24.76
C ASP A 87 0.27 1.98 24.91
N THR A 88 -0.32 1.53 23.82
CA THR A 88 -1.44 0.57 23.86
C THR A 88 -0.93 -0.81 24.25
N GLU A 89 -1.49 -1.39 25.31
CA GLU A 89 -1.23 -2.76 25.75
C GLU A 89 -1.95 -3.73 24.80
N VAL A 90 -1.18 -4.66 24.23
CA VAL A 90 -1.67 -5.65 23.26
C VAL A 90 -1.16 -7.03 23.64
N THR A 91 -2.00 -8.04 23.41
CA THR A 91 -1.55 -9.43 23.45
C THR A 91 -0.89 -9.77 22.13
N VAL A 92 0.42 -9.87 22.12
CA VAL A 92 1.21 -10.15 20.92
C VAL A 92 0.77 -11.48 20.31
N ALA A 93 0.69 -11.52 18.97
CA ALA A 93 0.44 -12.76 18.26
C ALA A 93 1.58 -13.77 18.48
N MET A 94 1.38 -15.04 18.10
CA MET A 94 2.44 -16.07 18.18
C MET A 94 2.98 -16.34 19.61
N ASN A 95 2.16 -16.12 20.63
CA ASN A 95 2.45 -16.44 22.04
C ASN A 95 3.62 -15.67 22.69
N TYR A 96 3.96 -14.48 22.20
CA TYR A 96 4.98 -13.62 22.82
C TYR A 96 4.48 -12.82 24.06
N GLY A 97 3.30 -13.15 24.59
CA GLY A 97 2.74 -12.51 25.79
C GLY A 97 2.12 -11.13 25.54
N THR A 98 2.06 -10.30 26.57
CA THR A 98 1.44 -8.96 26.55
C THR A 98 2.52 -7.88 26.66
N MET A 99 2.46 -6.87 25.79
CA MET A 99 3.36 -5.70 25.86
C MET A 99 2.74 -4.49 25.17
N ARG A 100 3.45 -3.36 25.23
CA ARG A 100 3.08 -2.14 24.49
C ARG A 100 3.33 -2.32 23.00
N ILE A 101 2.38 -1.88 22.17
CA ILE A 101 2.43 -2.08 20.72
C ILE A 101 3.68 -1.46 20.07
N LYS A 102 4.22 -0.37 20.62
CA LYS A 102 5.46 0.27 20.14
C LYS A 102 6.68 -0.68 20.11
N ASN A 103 6.69 -1.70 20.98
CA ASN A 103 7.79 -2.66 21.06
C ASN A 103 7.64 -3.83 20.08
N VAL A 104 6.44 -4.04 19.53
CA VAL A 104 6.12 -5.21 18.71
C VAL A 104 6.86 -5.20 17.37
N TRP A 105 7.11 -4.01 16.80
CA TRP A 105 7.93 -3.89 15.60
C TRP A 105 9.36 -4.38 15.84
N GLN A 106 10.02 -3.88 16.89
CA GLN A 106 11.39 -4.27 17.21
C GLN A 106 11.49 -5.75 17.56
N LEU A 107 10.48 -6.32 18.23
CA LEU A 107 10.39 -7.76 18.44
C LEU A 107 10.40 -8.52 17.10
N GLY A 108 9.61 -8.08 16.13
CA GLY A 108 9.60 -8.66 14.79
C GLY A 108 10.95 -8.59 14.07
N ILE A 109 11.70 -7.50 14.24
CA ILE A 109 13.07 -7.37 13.73
C ILE A 109 14.00 -8.39 14.41
N ASN A 110 13.96 -8.47 15.75
CA ASN A 110 14.80 -9.37 16.54
C ASN A 110 14.56 -10.85 16.17
N GLU A 111 13.31 -11.22 15.95
CA GLU A 111 12.88 -12.56 15.55
C GLU A 111 13.09 -12.85 14.05
N LYS A 112 13.62 -11.90 13.28
CA LYS A 112 13.81 -11.98 11.81
C LYS A 112 12.50 -12.21 11.04
N LEU A 113 11.38 -11.77 11.59
CA LEU A 113 10.04 -11.85 10.99
C LEU A 113 9.54 -10.51 10.44
N GLY A 114 10.31 -9.42 10.63
CA GLY A 114 9.94 -8.08 10.17
C GLY A 114 8.61 -7.63 10.77
N GLY A 115 7.79 -6.93 9.99
CA GLY A 115 6.46 -6.48 10.44
C GLY A 115 5.40 -7.58 10.55
N GLN A 116 5.70 -8.86 10.29
CA GLN A 116 4.69 -9.93 10.35
C GLN A 116 4.06 -10.08 11.75
N ILE A 117 4.87 -9.97 12.81
CA ILE A 117 4.35 -10.05 14.18
C ILE A 117 3.40 -8.88 14.46
N LEU A 118 3.77 -7.68 14.03
CA LEU A 118 2.97 -6.48 14.22
C LEU A 118 1.60 -6.62 13.56
N VAL A 119 1.59 -7.03 12.30
CA VAL A 119 0.35 -7.18 11.52
C VAL A 119 -0.57 -8.24 12.12
N LYS A 120 -0.03 -9.41 12.49
CA LYS A 120 -0.82 -10.45 13.18
C LYS A 120 -1.34 -9.98 14.55
N THR A 121 -0.56 -9.16 15.26
CA THR A 121 -0.97 -8.58 16.54
C THR A 121 -2.09 -7.59 16.35
N ILE A 122 -2.03 -6.74 15.32
CA ILE A 122 -3.12 -5.81 14.99
C ILE A 122 -4.39 -6.57 14.63
N ALA A 123 -4.29 -7.57 13.75
CA ALA A 123 -5.43 -8.39 13.38
C ALA A 123 -6.06 -9.10 14.59
N LYS A 124 -5.23 -9.61 15.51
CA LYS A 124 -5.69 -10.29 16.75
C LYS A 124 -6.40 -9.34 17.72
N ASN A 125 -5.86 -8.14 17.93
CA ASN A 125 -6.32 -7.26 19.01
C ASN A 125 -7.36 -6.24 18.56
N PHE A 126 -7.27 -5.76 17.31
CA PHE A 126 -8.15 -4.72 16.76
C PHE A 126 -9.12 -5.28 15.71
N SER A 127 -9.06 -6.58 15.41
CA SER A 127 -9.89 -7.23 14.38
C SER A 127 -9.78 -6.56 12.99
N LEU A 128 -8.65 -5.92 12.69
CA LEU A 128 -8.42 -5.25 11.41
C LEU A 128 -7.85 -6.25 10.39
N PRO A 129 -8.47 -6.42 9.22
CA PRO A 129 -8.03 -7.37 8.20
C PRO A 129 -6.86 -6.79 7.40
N VAL A 130 -5.69 -6.69 8.01
CA VAL A 130 -4.47 -6.22 7.36
C VAL A 130 -3.39 -7.29 7.41
N PHE A 131 -2.64 -7.43 6.32
CA PHE A 131 -1.57 -8.44 6.14
C PHE A 131 -0.28 -7.84 5.55
N LEU A 132 -0.34 -6.59 5.09
CA LEU A 132 0.79 -5.87 4.49
C LEU A 132 1.42 -4.90 5.48
N TRP A 133 2.73 -4.71 5.36
CA TRP A 133 3.50 -3.83 6.22
C TRP A 133 4.70 -3.22 5.52
N THR A 134 5.15 -2.09 6.04
CA THR A 134 6.38 -1.40 5.66
C THR A 134 7.01 -0.74 6.89
N ASP A 135 8.32 -0.51 6.86
CA ASP A 135 9.08 0.08 7.96
C ASP A 135 9.03 1.62 8.02
N LYS A 136 8.29 2.25 7.10
CA LYS A 136 8.28 3.69 6.89
C LYS A 136 6.87 4.19 6.66
N ASN A 137 6.60 5.38 7.17
CA ASN A 137 5.48 6.19 6.69
C ASN A 137 5.69 6.56 5.19
N LEU A 138 4.66 7.09 4.52
CA LEU A 138 4.64 7.41 3.08
C LEU A 138 5.11 8.84 2.68
N PRO A 139 5.98 9.62 3.38
CA PRO A 139 6.20 11.01 2.99
C PRO A 139 7.03 11.16 1.71
N ASN A 140 7.75 10.11 1.27
CA ASN A 140 8.50 10.13 0.01
C ASN A 140 8.16 8.90 -0.86
N LEU A 141 7.17 9.09 -1.73
CA LEU A 141 6.64 8.05 -2.62
C LEU A 141 7.72 7.47 -3.57
N PHE A 142 8.68 8.30 -4.01
CA PHE A 142 9.79 7.81 -4.84
C PHE A 142 10.68 6.83 -4.06
N LYS A 143 11.07 7.18 -2.84
CA LYS A 143 11.86 6.28 -1.97
C LYS A 143 11.06 5.03 -1.61
N PHE A 144 9.76 5.14 -1.36
CA PHE A 144 8.90 3.98 -1.09
C PHE A 144 8.91 2.95 -2.24
N VAL A 145 8.88 3.41 -3.49
CA VAL A 145 8.88 2.54 -4.68
C VAL A 145 10.26 1.97 -4.99
N PHE A 146 11.31 2.79 -4.96
CA PHE A 146 12.63 2.34 -5.45
C PHE A 146 13.62 1.95 -4.33
N LEU A 147 13.39 2.40 -3.10
CA LEU A 147 14.24 2.19 -1.92
C LEU A 147 13.39 1.84 -0.67
N PRO A 148 12.57 0.77 -0.73
CA PRO A 148 11.48 0.53 0.22
C PRO A 148 11.88 0.33 1.67
N GLY A 149 13.14 0.01 1.97
CA GLY A 149 13.48 -0.53 3.30
C GLY A 149 12.91 -1.93 3.47
N MET A 150 12.47 -2.26 4.68
CA MET A 150 11.84 -3.54 5.01
C MET A 150 10.32 -3.48 4.77
N THR A 151 9.82 -4.33 3.86
CA THR A 151 8.39 -4.42 3.55
C THR A 151 8.07 -5.79 2.95
N ASN A 152 6.82 -6.24 3.10
CA ASN A 152 6.28 -7.36 2.33
C ASN A 152 5.39 -6.91 1.15
N ILE A 153 5.35 -5.61 0.83
CA ILE A 153 4.56 -5.06 -0.27
C ILE A 153 5.31 -5.26 -1.60
N PRO A 154 4.74 -6.00 -2.56
CA PRO A 154 5.34 -6.20 -3.88
C PRO A 154 5.59 -4.90 -4.63
N PHE A 155 6.57 -4.90 -5.53
CA PHE A 155 6.92 -3.71 -6.29
C PHE A 155 5.73 -3.12 -7.07
N GLY A 156 4.91 -3.95 -7.72
CA GLY A 156 3.75 -3.48 -8.47
C GLY A 156 2.73 -2.78 -7.57
N ASP A 157 2.43 -3.37 -6.41
CA ASP A 157 1.53 -2.77 -5.41
C ASP A 157 2.12 -1.45 -4.89
N ARG A 158 3.44 -1.37 -4.65
CA ARG A 158 4.10 -0.11 -4.22
C ARG A 158 3.97 1.01 -5.25
N VAL A 159 4.13 0.70 -6.54
CA VAL A 159 3.92 1.67 -7.62
C VAL A 159 2.48 2.14 -7.64
N SER A 160 1.51 1.22 -7.54
CA SER A 160 0.09 1.56 -7.47
C SER A 160 -0.23 2.46 -6.28
N ILE A 161 0.28 2.14 -5.07
CA ILE A 161 0.11 2.96 -3.86
C ILE A 161 0.67 4.35 -4.07
N ALA A 162 1.86 4.48 -4.67
CA ALA A 162 2.45 5.77 -4.98
C ALA A 162 1.60 6.58 -5.95
N LEU A 163 1.15 5.98 -7.05
CA LEU A 163 0.28 6.65 -8.03
C LEU A 163 -1.03 7.11 -7.41
N PHE A 164 -1.66 6.27 -6.58
CA PHE A 164 -2.87 6.63 -5.87
C PHE A 164 -2.64 7.75 -4.85
N SER A 165 -1.56 7.67 -4.07
CA SER A 165 -1.19 8.69 -3.08
C SER A 165 -0.92 10.07 -3.70
N PHE A 166 -0.45 10.10 -4.96
CA PHE A 166 -0.33 11.33 -5.76
C PHE A 166 -1.68 11.84 -6.28
N LYS A 167 -2.63 10.95 -6.58
CA LYS A 167 -3.99 11.29 -7.04
C LYS A 167 -4.83 11.91 -5.94
N VAL A 168 -4.75 11.37 -4.72
CA VAL A 168 -5.53 11.80 -3.54
C VAL A 168 -5.09 13.19 -3.08
N LYS A 169 -6.04 14.11 -2.95
CA LYS A 169 -5.77 15.48 -2.48
C LYS A 169 -5.47 15.47 -0.99
N ASN A 170 -4.74 16.47 -0.50
CA ASN A 170 -4.40 16.54 0.93
C ASN A 170 -5.61 16.64 1.86
N MET A 171 -6.73 17.20 1.42
CA MET A 171 -7.97 17.26 2.21
C MET A 171 -8.66 15.89 2.36
N ASP A 172 -8.38 14.98 1.43
CA ASP A 172 -8.92 13.62 1.40
C ASP A 172 -7.94 12.63 2.05
N LYS A 173 -6.96 13.15 2.82
CA LYS A 173 -6.05 12.38 3.67
C LYS A 173 -6.45 12.59 5.11
N THR A 174 -7.09 11.57 5.67
CA THR A 174 -7.68 11.63 7.01
C THR A 174 -6.80 10.86 7.99
N GLU A 175 -6.48 11.47 9.13
CA GLU A 175 -5.80 10.81 10.25
C GLU A 175 -6.78 10.66 11.42
N ILE A 176 -6.95 9.42 11.89
CA ILE A 176 -7.85 9.09 13.01
C ILE A 176 -7.00 8.56 14.16
N ASP A 177 -6.80 9.40 15.17
CA ASP A 177 -6.15 9.03 16.41
C ASP A 177 -7.12 8.20 17.28
N LEU A 178 -6.80 6.91 17.46
CA LEU A 178 -7.66 5.98 18.19
C LEU A 178 -7.83 6.36 19.67
N ALA A 179 -6.88 7.09 20.27
CA ALA A 179 -7.02 7.58 21.64
C ALA A 179 -8.07 8.70 21.72
N LYS A 180 -8.10 9.59 20.74
CA LYS A 180 -9.05 10.72 20.71
C LYS A 180 -10.46 10.27 20.34
N SER A 181 -10.59 9.26 19.49
CA SER A 181 -11.87 8.75 19.01
C SER A 181 -12.47 7.63 19.88
N GLN A 182 -11.96 7.46 21.11
CA GLN A 182 -12.44 6.49 22.11
C GLN A 182 -12.43 5.02 21.67
N PHE A 183 -11.60 4.67 20.67
CA PHE A 183 -11.39 3.27 20.27
C PHE A 183 -10.43 2.54 21.20
N VAL A 184 -9.63 3.29 21.97
CA VAL A 184 -8.85 2.78 23.10
C VAL A 184 -9.12 3.62 24.34
N VAL A 185 -9.03 3.00 25.51
CA VAL A 185 -9.32 3.64 26.81
C VAL A 185 -8.05 3.80 27.60
N LYS A 186 -7.79 5.02 28.08
CA LYS A 186 -6.63 5.31 28.94
C LYS A 186 -6.84 4.64 30.31
N ARG A 187 -5.91 3.78 30.72
CA ARG A 187 -5.92 3.10 32.03
C ARG A 187 -4.51 2.89 32.57
N VAL A 188 -4.42 2.57 33.86
CA VAL A 188 -3.18 2.02 34.44
C VAL A 188 -3.08 0.57 33.99
N LEU A 189 -1.95 0.23 33.37
CA LEU A 189 -1.67 -1.08 32.80
C LEU A 189 -1.13 -2.05 33.86
N THR A 190 -0.90 -3.29 33.45
CA THR A 190 -0.32 -4.35 34.29
C THR A 190 1.07 -4.00 34.84
N ASP A 191 1.80 -3.12 34.17
CA ASP A 191 3.11 -2.59 34.57
C ASP A 191 3.04 -1.41 35.57
N GLY A 192 1.83 -1.02 36.01
CA GLY A 192 1.61 0.09 36.94
C GLY A 192 1.73 1.48 36.30
N LYS A 193 2.04 1.59 35.01
CA LYS A 193 2.12 2.85 34.28
C LYS A 193 0.83 3.12 33.54
N THR A 194 0.57 4.40 33.25
CA THR A 194 -0.55 4.76 32.38
C THR A 194 -0.26 4.38 30.94
N GLY A 195 -1.28 3.86 30.26
CA GLY A 195 -1.27 3.53 28.84
C GLY A 195 -2.69 3.39 28.31
N TYR A 196 -2.87 2.64 27.25
CA TYR A 196 -4.16 2.42 26.62
C TYR A 196 -4.52 0.94 26.56
N ILE A 197 -5.79 0.62 26.72
CA ILE A 197 -6.34 -0.72 26.52
C ILE A 197 -7.42 -0.69 25.44
N ILE A 198 -7.60 -1.82 24.76
CA ILE A 198 -8.67 -1.99 23.77
C ILE A 198 -9.92 -2.42 24.55
N PRO A 199 -11.04 -1.67 24.48
CA PRO A 199 -12.31 -2.10 25.05
C PRO A 199 -12.76 -3.38 24.32
N GLY A 200 -13.34 -4.33 25.06
CA GLY A 200 -13.48 -5.73 24.62
C GLY A 200 -14.05 -5.94 23.21
N GLU A 201 -15.08 -5.18 22.81
CA GLU A 201 -15.60 -5.24 21.44
C GLU A 201 -14.99 -4.13 20.58
N THR A 202 -14.41 -4.51 19.45
CA THR A 202 -13.95 -3.59 18.43
C THR A 202 -15.14 -2.86 17.84
N SER A 203 -15.12 -1.53 17.91
CA SER A 203 -16.24 -0.73 17.39
C SER A 203 -16.41 -0.96 15.90
N GLY A 204 -17.60 -1.39 15.48
CA GLY A 204 -17.96 -1.59 14.07
C GLY A 204 -17.77 -0.35 13.19
N ARG A 205 -17.64 0.85 13.79
CA ARG A 205 -17.24 2.08 13.07
C ARG A 205 -15.89 1.96 12.36
N ILE A 206 -14.93 1.21 12.92
CA ILE A 206 -13.63 1.01 12.26
C ILE A 206 -13.77 0.06 11.06
N THR A 207 -14.64 -0.94 11.15
CA THR A 207 -14.83 -1.97 10.11
C THR A 207 -15.29 -1.38 8.77
N VAL A 208 -15.99 -0.23 8.78
CA VAL A 208 -16.41 0.49 7.57
C VAL A 208 -15.21 0.84 6.66
N TYR A 209 -14.06 1.18 7.27
CA TYR A 209 -12.84 1.48 6.53
C TYR A 209 -12.24 0.23 5.85
N PHE A 210 -12.64 -0.98 6.23
CA PHE A 210 -12.10 -2.22 5.65
C PHE A 210 -13.13 -3.02 4.83
N THR A 211 -14.34 -2.50 4.66
CA THR A 211 -15.38 -3.17 3.88
C THR A 211 -15.12 -3.02 2.39
N ASP A 212 -15.12 -4.13 1.63
CA ASP A 212 -14.87 -4.12 0.19
C ASP A 212 -15.90 -3.27 -0.57
N ASN A 213 -15.42 -2.59 -1.60
CA ASN A 213 -16.24 -1.71 -2.43
C ASN A 213 -17.24 -2.50 -3.30
N ASP A 214 -16.95 -3.78 -3.56
CA ASP A 214 -17.83 -4.68 -4.31
C ASP A 214 -19.23 -4.80 -3.71
N PHE A 215 -19.38 -4.73 -2.38
CA PHE A 215 -20.69 -4.78 -1.72
C PHE A 215 -21.57 -3.54 -1.97
N ILE A 216 -20.96 -2.44 -2.44
CA ILE A 216 -21.63 -1.15 -2.67
C ILE A 216 -21.87 -0.93 -4.17
N LYS A 217 -21.25 -1.74 -5.06
CA LYS A 217 -21.43 -1.62 -6.51
C LYS A 217 -22.90 -1.85 -6.89
N PRO A 218 -23.54 -0.93 -7.64
CA PRO A 218 -24.96 -1.03 -8.01
C PRO A 218 -25.34 -2.36 -8.69
N ALA A 219 -24.39 -2.99 -9.39
CA ALA A 219 -24.59 -4.26 -10.08
C ALA A 219 -24.77 -5.48 -9.15
N LEU A 220 -24.40 -5.34 -7.87
CA LEU A 220 -24.42 -6.40 -6.85
C LEU A 220 -25.43 -6.14 -5.72
N VAL A 221 -25.95 -4.91 -5.61
CA VAL A 221 -27.02 -4.55 -4.65
C VAL A 221 -28.28 -5.38 -4.94
N GLY A 222 -28.76 -6.14 -3.95
CA GLY A 222 -29.95 -6.98 -4.05
C GLY A 222 -29.73 -8.39 -4.64
N LYS A 223 -28.48 -8.78 -4.93
CA LYS A 223 -28.13 -10.15 -5.34
C LYS A 223 -27.69 -10.98 -4.13
N ASN A 224 -28.00 -12.28 -4.14
CA ASN A 224 -27.47 -13.23 -3.16
C ASN A 224 -25.96 -13.40 -3.37
N ILE A 225 -25.16 -12.74 -2.55
CA ILE A 225 -23.69 -12.85 -2.58
C ILE A 225 -23.28 -14.08 -1.79
N LYS A 226 -22.53 -14.98 -2.43
CA LYS A 226 -21.92 -16.13 -1.77
C LYS A 226 -20.42 -15.90 -1.63
N VAL A 227 -19.96 -15.79 -0.39
CA VAL A 227 -18.54 -15.59 -0.07
C VAL A 227 -17.85 -16.96 0.02
N TYR A 228 -16.73 -17.11 -0.69
CA TYR A 228 -15.87 -18.29 -0.59
C TYR A 228 -14.54 -17.87 0.02
N ILE A 229 -14.19 -18.45 1.16
CA ILE A 229 -12.88 -18.26 1.79
C ILE A 229 -11.92 -19.27 1.15
N VAL A 230 -10.87 -18.76 0.51
CA VAL A 230 -9.79 -19.55 -0.11
C VAL A 230 -8.49 -19.33 0.63
N ASP A 231 -7.69 -20.38 0.79
CA ASP A 231 -6.34 -20.29 1.34
C ASP A 231 -5.31 -19.95 0.24
N SER A 232 -4.02 -19.99 0.58
CA SER A 232 -2.93 -19.73 -0.38
C SER A 232 -2.86 -20.70 -1.56
N THR A 233 -3.62 -21.80 -1.55
CA THR A 233 -3.70 -22.77 -2.66
C THR A 233 -4.81 -22.44 -3.65
N GLY A 234 -5.64 -21.43 -3.36
CA GLY A 234 -6.77 -21.03 -4.20
C GLY A 234 -7.94 -22.00 -4.18
N ARG A 235 -7.92 -22.99 -3.27
CA ARG A 235 -9.03 -23.94 -3.09
C ARG A 235 -9.91 -23.50 -1.92
N PRO A 236 -11.23 -23.37 -2.11
CA PRO A 236 -12.13 -23.11 -0.99
C PRO A 236 -12.18 -24.33 -0.05
N ASN A 237 -12.37 -24.10 1.26
CA ASN A 237 -12.58 -25.13 2.30
C ASN A 237 -11.38 -26.06 2.64
N VAL A 238 -10.14 -25.70 2.34
CA VAL A 238 -8.98 -26.46 2.87
C VAL A 238 -8.37 -25.70 4.04
N SER A 239 -8.91 -25.89 5.25
CA SER A 239 -8.16 -25.53 6.45
C SER A 239 -6.95 -26.46 6.55
N GLN A 240 -5.73 -25.92 6.56
CA GLN A 240 -4.54 -26.72 6.88
C GLN A 240 -4.76 -27.43 8.22
N VAL A 241 -4.90 -28.75 8.18
CA VAL A 241 -4.73 -29.59 9.36
C VAL A 241 -3.25 -29.53 9.68
N VAL A 242 -2.88 -28.66 10.62
CA VAL A 242 -1.55 -28.67 11.22
C VAL A 242 -1.47 -29.95 12.05
N ARG A 243 -0.63 -30.89 11.61
CA ARG A 243 -0.18 -32.04 12.40
C ARG A 243 1.06 -31.64 13.19
#